data_AF-A0A1G3T5V2-F1
#
_entry.id   AF-A0A1G3T5V2-F1
#
_cell.length_a   1.000
_cell.length_b   1.000
_cell.length_c   1.000
_cell.angle_alpha   90.00
_cell.angle_beta   90.00
_cell.angle_gamma   90.00
#
_symmetry.space_group_name_H-M   'P 1'
#
loop_
_entity.id
_entity.type
_entity.pdbx_description
1 polymer ?
#
loop_
_entity_poly.entity_id
_entity_poly.type
_entity_poly.pdbx_seq_one_letter_code
_entity_poly.pdbx_strand_id
1 'polypeptide(L)' 'MLNNNNEWIEEEGVLKRLRQLTSQHMVVAYRARMSNYEILICQEISALGKVPLMDVLEKMAAFKQTSEHILYKKDFMFV' A
#
# COMPACT_ATOMS: atom_id res chain seq x y z
N MET A 1 8.13 29.72 -12.52
CA MET A 1 8.38 29.26 -11.13
C MET A 1 7.35 28.19 -10.85
N LEU A 2 7.78 26.95 -10.72
CA LEU A 2 6.88 25.80 -10.65
C LEU A 2 6.32 25.63 -9.24
N ASN A 3 5.13 25.05 -9.24
CA ASN A 3 4.09 25.03 -8.22
C ASN A 3 4.46 24.22 -6.97
N ASN A 4 5.42 24.71 -6.17
CA ASN A 4 5.85 24.04 -4.93
C ASN A 4 4.73 23.86 -3.89
N ASN A 5 3.62 24.59 -3.98
CA ASN A 5 2.57 24.50 -2.95
C ASN A 5 1.71 23.24 -3.09
N ASN A 6 1.62 22.64 -4.29
CA ASN A 6 0.77 21.47 -4.50
C ASN A 6 1.41 20.17 -3.99
N GLU A 7 2.73 20.02 -4.06
CA GLU A 7 3.41 18.79 -3.60
C GLU A 7 3.25 18.58 -2.08
N TRP A 8 3.37 19.65 -1.29
CA TRP A 8 3.21 19.58 0.17
C TRP A 8 1.77 19.22 0.58
N ILE A 9 0.78 19.67 -0.19
CA ILE A 9 -0.63 19.37 0.05
C ILE A 9 -0.93 17.89 -0.22
N GLU A 10 -0.31 17.29 -1.24
CA GLU A 10 -0.46 15.86 -1.54
C GLU A 10 0.23 14.97 -0.50
N GLU A 11 1.43 15.33 -0.04
CA GLU A 11 2.14 14.59 1.01
C GLU A 11 1.34 14.54 2.31
N GLU A 12 0.77 15.66 2.74
CA GLU A 12 -0.02 15.72 3.97
C GLU A 12 -1.30 14.86 3.87
N GLY A 13 -1.92 14.82 2.68
CA GLY A 13 -3.05 13.94 2.40
C GLY A 13 -2.70 12.46 2.43
N VAL A 14 -1.53 12.07 1.93
CA VAL A 14 -1.01 10.70 2.00
C VAL A 14 -0.73 10.30 3.45
N LEU A 15 -0.02 11.15 4.20
CA LEU A 15 0.30 10.90 5.61
C LEU A 15 -0.96 10.76 6.46
N LYS A 16 -1.98 11.59 6.21
CA LYS A 16 -3.27 11.51 6.91
C LYS A 16 -3.96 10.16 6.68
N ARG A 17 -3.93 9.62 5.45
CA ARG A 17 -4.48 8.31 5.13
C ARG A 17 -3.71 7.17 5.79
N LEU A 18 -2.38 7.24 5.79
CA LEU A 18 -1.53 6.25 6.46
C LEU A 18 -1.73 6.26 8.00
N ARG A 19 -1.99 7.42 8.60
CA ARG A 19 -2.30 7.53 10.04
C ARG A 19 -3.61 6.85 10.46
N GLN A 20 -4.51 6.54 9.52
CA GLN A 20 -5.75 5.82 9.81
C GLN A 20 -5.54 4.31 10.03
N LEU A 21 -4.32 3.82 9.81
CA LEU A 21 -3.98 2.41 10.00
C LEU A 21 -3.87 2.07 11.48
N THR A 22 -4.46 0.95 11.87
CA THR A 22 -4.26 0.38 13.21
C THR A 22 -2.90 -0.31 13.29
N SER A 23 -2.43 -0.57 14.52
CA SER A 23 -1.19 -1.31 14.73
C SER A 23 -1.21 -2.70 14.08
N GLN A 24 -2.38 -3.36 14.03
CA GLN A 24 -2.51 -4.68 13.41
C GLN A 24 -2.34 -4.60 11.88
N HIS A 25 -2.96 -3.60 11.22
CA HIS A 25 -2.76 -3.36 9.79
C HIS A 25 -1.27 -3.14 9.47
N MET A 26 -0.58 -2.36 10.32
CA MET A 26 0.85 -2.08 10.16
C MET A 26 1.72 -3.33 10.33
N VAL A 27 1.39 -4.22 11.27
CA VAL A 27 2.12 -5.48 11.46
C VAL A 27 2.02 -6.38 10.22
N VAL A 28 0.83 -6.52 9.66
CA VAL A 28 0.61 -7.33 8.44
C VAL A 28 1.37 -6.73 7.25
N ALA A 29 1.19 -5.43 7.02
CA ALA A 29 1.86 -4.72 5.93
C ALA A 29 3.39 -4.81 6.03
N TYR A 30 3.94 -4.63 7.24
CA TYR A 30 5.38 -4.73 7.49
C TYR A 30 5.92 -6.13 7.22
N ARG A 31 5.25 -7.17 7.73
CA ARG A 31 5.66 -8.57 7.51
C ARG A 31 5.65 -8.95 6.03
N ALA A 32 4.67 -8.44 5.29
CA ALA A 32 4.56 -8.64 3.84
C ALA A 32 5.48 -7.73 3.01
N ARG A 33 6.27 -6.86 3.66
CA ARG A 33 7.15 -5.87 3.02
C ARG A 33 6.40 -5.00 2.01
N MET A 34 5.20 -4.55 2.37
CA MET A 34 4.42 -3.64 1.56
C MET A 34 5.00 -2.23 1.63
N SER A 35 5.07 -1.58 0.48
CA SER A 35 5.35 -0.16 0.35
C SER A 35 4.13 0.67 0.78
N ASN A 36 4.34 1.96 1.09
CA ASN A 36 3.25 2.90 1.36
C ASN A 36 2.25 2.96 0.20
N TYR A 37 2.74 2.86 -1.04
CA TYR A 37 1.89 2.84 -2.24
C TYR A 37 0.95 1.63 -2.25
N GLU A 38 1.46 0.42 -1.99
CA GLU A 38 0.64 -0.79 -1.93
C GLU A 38 -0.39 -0.73 -0.79
N ILE A 39 -0.02 -0.13 0.35
CA ILE A 39 -0.93 0.07 1.48
C ILE A 39 -2.07 1.02 1.09
N LEU A 40 -1.76 2.13 0.39
CA LEU A 40 -2.76 3.07 -0.12
C LEU A 40 -3.70 2.40 -1.12
N ILE A 41 -3.18 1.55 -2.03
CA ILE A 41 -4.01 0.74 -2.93
C ILE A 41 -4.95 -0.17 -2.13
N CYS A 42 -4.45 -0.83 -1.09
CA CYS A 42 -5.29 -1.70 -0.25
C CYS A 42 -6.42 -0.90 0.44
N GLN A 43 -6.14 0.33 0.89
CA GLN A 43 -7.15 1.24 1.44
C GLN A 43 -8.21 1.61 0.39
N GLU A 44 -7.79 1.90 -0.85
CA GLU A 44 -8.69 2.22 -1.95
C GLU A 44 -9.58 1.03 -2.33
N ILE A 45 -9.00 -0.17 -2.46
CA ILE A 45 -9.75 -1.40 -2.73
C ILE A 45 -10.75 -1.68 -1.60
N SER A 46 -10.34 -1.53 -0.34
CA SER A 46 -11.21 -1.68 0.82
C SER A 46 -12.40 -0.72 0.77
N ALA A 47 -12.15 0.55 0.44
CA ALA A 47 -13.18 1.56 0.33
C ALA A 47 -14.15 1.30 -0.84
N LEU A 48 -13.63 0.97 -2.03
CA LEU A 48 -14.42 0.67 -3.22
C LEU A 48 -15.26 -0.60 -3.05
N GLY A 49 -14.64 -1.66 -2.53
CA GLY A 49 -15.28 -2.96 -2.32
C GLY A 49 -16.17 -3.04 -1.10
N LYS A 50 -16.14 -2.02 -0.22
CA LYS A 50 -16.79 -2.03 1.11
C LYS A 50 -16.43 -3.29 1.92
N VAL A 51 -15.17 -3.71 1.83
CA VAL A 51 -14.62 -4.86 2.55
C VAL A 51 -13.65 -4.41 3.63
N PRO A 52 -13.49 -5.17 4.73
CA PRO A 52 -12.53 -4.84 5.77
C PRO A 52 -11.11 -4.68 5.22
N LEU A 53 -10.42 -3.61 5.61
CA LEU A 53 -9.05 -3.35 5.15
C LEU A 53 -8.09 -4.50 5.52
N MET A 54 -8.29 -5.11 6.69
CA MET A 54 -7.50 -6.25 7.13
C MET A 54 -7.54 -7.41 6.14
N ASP A 55 -8.74 -7.77 5.64
CA ASP A 55 -8.91 -8.86 4.67
C ASP A 55 -8.18 -8.55 3.35
N VAL A 56 -8.17 -7.29 2.92
CA VAL A 56 -7.45 -6.85 1.72
C VAL A 56 -5.94 -6.94 1.93
N LEU A 57 -5.45 -6.50 3.10
CA LEU A 57 -4.04 -6.57 3.45
C LEU A 57 -3.56 -8.03 3.55
N GLU A 58 -4.35 -8.93 4.13
CA GLU A 58 -4.00 -10.35 4.21
C GLU A 58 -3.95 -11.01 2.82
N LYS A 59 -4.91 -10.68 1.94
CA LYS A 59 -4.89 -11.17 0.55
C LYS A 59 -3.69 -10.63 -0.23
N MET A 60 -3.36 -9.36 -0.07
CA MET A 60 -2.15 -8.78 -0.68
C MET A 60 -0.88 -9.46 -0.12
N ALA A 61 -0.84 -9.70 1.19
CA ALA A 61 0.28 -10.41 1.81
C ALA A 61 0.45 -11.82 1.23
N ALA A 62 -0.64 -12.57 1.06
CA ALA A 62 -0.63 -13.87 0.41
C ALA A 62 -0.18 -13.80 -1.06
N PHE A 63 -0.70 -12.83 -1.82
CA PHE A 63 -0.29 -12.58 -3.21
C PHE A 63 1.22 -12.32 -3.32
N LYS A 64 1.81 -11.56 -2.39
CA LYS A 64 3.25 -11.26 -2.42
C LYS A 64 4.15 -12.48 -2.18
N GLN A 65 3.60 -13.57 -1.63
CA GLN A 65 4.30 -14.85 -1.48
C GLN A 65 4.19 -15.75 -2.72
N THR A 66 3.34 -15.39 -3.70
CA THR A 66 3.18 -16.19 -4.92
C THR A 66 4.43 -16.14 -5.79
N SER A 67 4.69 -17.23 -6.50
CA SER A 67 5.77 -17.33 -7.48
C SER A 67 5.65 -16.27 -8.57
N GLU A 68 4.43 -15.94 -9.00
CA GLU A 68 4.14 -14.91 -10.00
C GLU A 68 4.64 -13.54 -9.57
N HIS A 69 4.30 -13.10 -8.36
CA HIS A 69 4.78 -11.83 -7.82
C HIS A 69 6.31 -11.83 -7.63
N ILE A 70 6.88 -12.95 -7.18
CA ILE A 70 8.35 -13.10 -7.00
C ILE A 70 9.07 -13.01 -8.35
N LEU A 71 8.55 -13.67 -9.38
CA LEU A 71 9.10 -13.64 -10.75
C LEU A 71 9.00 -12.24 -11.33
N TYR A 72 7.81 -11.61 -11.28
CA TYR A 72 7.62 -10.23 -11.72
C TYR A 72 8.62 -9.28 -11.05
N LYS A 73 8.80 -9.39 -9.74
CA LYS A 73 9.76 -8.54 -9.04
C LYS A 73 11.20 -8.79 -9.50
N LYS A 74 11.60 -10.03 -9.77
CA LYS A 74 12.96 -10.35 -10.24
C LYS A 74 13.21 -9.84 -11.66
N ASP A 75 12.24 -10.00 -12.55
CA ASP A 75 12.41 -9.70 -13.97
C ASP A 75 12.36 -8.19 -14.26
N PHE A 76 11.70 -7.41 -13.40
CA PHE A 76 11.46 -5.98 -13.64
C PHE A 76 12.09 -5.04 -12.59
N MET A 77 12.87 -5.55 -11.63
CA MET A 77 13.52 -4.72 -10.60
C MET A 77 14.65 -3.81 -11.11
N PHE A 78 15.15 -4.04 -12.32
CA PHE A 78 16.31 -3.34 -12.90
C PHE A 78 15.97 -2.44 -14.09
N VAL A 79 14.69 -2.17 -14.32
CA VAL A 79 14.22 -1.24 -15.36
C VAL A 79 13.96 0.13 -14.76
#